data_AF-A0A9J6CV60-F1
#
_entry.id   AF-A0A9J6CV60-F1
#
_cell.length_a   1.000
_cell.length_b   1.000
_cell.length_c   1.000
_cell.angle_alpha   90.00
_cell.angle_beta   90.00
_cell.angle_gamma   90.00
#
_symmetry.space_group_name_H-M   'P 1'
#
loop_
_entity.id
_entity.type
_entity.pdbx_description
1 polymer ?
#
loop_
_entity_poly.entity_id
_entity_poly.type
_entity_poly.pdbx_seq_one_letter_code
_entity_poly.pdbx_strand_id
1 'polypeptide(L)'
;MRISQTILMRLEQLGRQVDAMQQHLFNTTVRLQDETNDDVVLTPVKDIDQFLSLEGRLAADGNIKLKLIQQLAGLGGSTFGAAARRMLELLLSLEVAVQFSWAGQKGKRKFVDLGVTDVICKAVRRNFPETKKNDIECVIKVWLRHAGEKLQKQRLRTSRTHHEDEQPDNPFIAELSIPGPSHMAYEELGEVQSLHKQLQFSDHPRAPSSKEGRFCVGGTTSGDYNDPAWRQLVFPAPVPKGAPAV
;
A
#
# COMPACT_ATOMS: atom_id res chain seq x y z
N MET A 1 28.13 -26.75 -60.29
CA MET A 1 27.53 -25.41 -60.11
C MET A 1 26.40 -25.34 -59.08
N ARG A 2 25.54 -26.38 -58.89
CA ARG A 2 24.42 -26.34 -57.92
C ARG A 2 24.82 -26.10 -56.45
N ILE A 3 25.95 -26.66 -56.01
CA ILE A 3 26.43 -26.52 -54.62
C ILE A 3 26.77 -25.06 -54.28
N SER A 4 27.41 -24.34 -55.21
CA SER A 4 27.76 -22.93 -55.03
C SER A 4 26.49 -22.06 -54.88
N GLN A 5 25.47 -22.32 -55.70
CA GLN A 5 24.20 -21.61 -55.62
C GLN A 5 23.47 -21.85 -54.28
N THR A 6 23.50 -23.08 -53.76
CA THR A 6 22.95 -23.41 -52.44
C THR A 6 23.69 -22.71 -51.31
N ILE A 7 25.01 -22.58 -51.41
CA ILE A 7 25.83 -21.87 -50.40
C ILE A 7 25.49 -20.39 -50.41
N LEU A 8 25.37 -19.76 -51.58
CA LEU A 8 25.00 -18.35 -51.70
C LEU A 8 23.62 -18.07 -51.09
N MET A 9 22.62 -18.90 -51.41
CA MET A 9 21.28 -18.75 -50.81
C MET A 9 21.29 -18.86 -49.28
N ARG A 10 22.12 -19.74 -48.71
CA ARG A 10 22.24 -19.86 -47.25
C ARG A 10 22.91 -18.64 -46.61
N LEU A 11 23.91 -18.05 -47.27
CA LEU A 11 24.60 -16.84 -46.79
C LEU A 11 23.66 -15.62 -46.81
N GLU A 12 22.90 -15.44 -47.88
CA GLU A 12 21.87 -14.39 -47.95
C GLU A 12 20.78 -14.59 -46.91
N GLN A 13 20.34 -15.83 -46.69
CA GLN A 13 19.35 -16.15 -45.66
C GLN A 13 19.87 -15.83 -44.26
N LEU A 14 21.14 -16.13 -43.98
CA LEU A 14 21.76 -15.84 -42.69
C LEU A 14 21.88 -14.33 -42.44
N GLY A 15 22.24 -13.55 -43.47
CA GLY A 15 22.27 -12.09 -43.39
C GLY A 15 20.92 -11.51 -42.98
N ARG A 16 19.84 -11.94 -43.66
CA ARG A 16 18.47 -11.52 -43.33
C ARG A 16 18.07 -11.88 -41.89
N GLN A 17 18.52 -13.03 -41.38
CA GLN A 17 18.25 -13.42 -40.00
C GLN A 17 18.99 -12.55 -38.98
N VAL A 18 20.25 -12.23 -39.24
CA VAL A 18 21.03 -11.33 -38.37
C VAL A 18 20.42 -9.94 -38.35
N ASP A 19 20.00 -9.39 -39.49
CA ASP A 19 19.35 -8.08 -39.56
C ASP A 19 18.02 -8.07 -38.77
N ALA A 20 17.21 -9.11 -38.92
CA ALA A 20 15.96 -9.26 -38.17
C ALA A 20 16.22 -9.36 -36.65
N MET A 21 17.25 -10.10 -36.23
CA MET A 21 17.67 -10.19 -34.84
C MET A 21 18.14 -8.83 -34.31
N GLN A 22 18.97 -8.12 -35.09
CA GLN A 22 19.44 -6.78 -34.72
C GLN A 22 18.29 -5.79 -34.57
N GLN A 23 17.31 -5.82 -35.47
CA GLN A 23 16.11 -4.97 -35.38
C GLN A 23 15.25 -5.32 -34.15
N HIS A 24 15.06 -6.61 -33.85
CA HIS A 24 14.31 -7.03 -32.68
C HIS A 24 15.02 -6.64 -31.37
N LEU A 25 16.35 -6.82 -31.33
CA LEU A 25 17.17 -6.39 -30.20
C LEU A 25 17.13 -4.88 -30.04
N PHE A 26 17.28 -4.11 -31.12
CA PHE A 26 17.20 -2.65 -31.10
C PHE A 26 15.84 -2.15 -30.61
N ASN A 27 14.74 -2.70 -31.12
CA ASN A 27 13.40 -2.35 -30.64
C ASN A 27 13.21 -2.73 -29.16
N THR A 28 13.83 -3.82 -28.71
CA THR A 28 13.79 -4.23 -27.31
C THR A 28 14.65 -3.30 -26.44
N THR A 29 15.85 -2.92 -26.87
CA THR A 29 16.70 -1.98 -26.14
C THR A 29 16.13 -0.58 -26.13
N VAL A 30 15.52 -0.09 -27.21
CA VAL A 30 14.83 1.21 -27.23
C VAL A 30 13.65 1.21 -26.25
N ARG A 31 12.93 0.09 -26.11
CA ARG A 31 11.89 -0.08 -25.07
C ARG A 31 12.46 -0.11 -23.64
N LEU A 32 13.74 -0.41 -23.46
CA LEU A 32 14.41 -0.49 -22.16
C LEU A 32 15.31 0.74 -21.86
N GLN A 33 15.71 1.51 -22.86
CA GLN A 33 16.60 2.67 -22.75
C GLN A 33 15.84 3.98 -22.52
N ASP A 34 14.51 3.94 -22.49
CA ASP A 34 13.66 5.08 -22.11
C ASP A 34 13.72 5.43 -20.60
N GLU A 35 14.59 4.72 -19.87
CA GLU A 35 14.81 4.83 -18.41
C GLU A 35 15.82 5.91 -17.99
N THR A 36 16.46 6.66 -18.91
CA THR A 36 17.62 7.50 -18.51
C THR A 36 17.64 8.96 -18.94
N ASN A 37 16.57 9.56 -19.46
CA ASN A 37 16.53 11.03 -19.60
C ASN A 37 15.17 11.62 -19.20
N ASP A 38 15.22 12.33 -18.07
CA ASP A 38 14.28 13.23 -17.41
C ASP A 38 12.85 12.76 -17.04
N ASP A 39 12.74 12.49 -15.73
CA ASP A 39 11.73 13.07 -14.84
C ASP A 39 10.35 12.42 -14.78
N VAL A 40 10.31 11.14 -14.43
CA VAL A 40 9.23 10.61 -13.58
C VAL A 40 9.89 9.86 -12.42
N VAL A 41 10.55 10.58 -11.53
CA VAL A 41 10.90 10.02 -10.22
C VAL A 41 9.63 10.05 -9.39
N LEU A 42 9.04 8.87 -9.18
CA LEU A 42 7.87 8.66 -8.33
C LEU A 42 8.19 9.00 -6.88
N THR A 43 8.20 10.29 -6.56
CA THR A 43 8.09 10.76 -5.19
C THR A 43 6.64 11.15 -4.92
N PRO A 44 6.09 10.84 -3.73
CA PRO A 44 4.75 11.29 -3.36
C PRO A 44 4.62 12.78 -3.54
N VAL A 45 3.68 13.19 -4.40
CA VAL A 45 3.47 14.60 -4.69
C VAL A 45 2.95 15.28 -3.42
N LYS A 46 3.78 16.14 -2.84
CA LYS A 46 3.50 16.81 -1.55
C LYS A 46 2.59 18.01 -1.72
N ASP A 47 2.64 18.64 -2.89
CA ASP A 47 1.94 19.88 -3.17
C ASP A 47 0.89 19.74 -4.28
N ILE A 48 -0.17 20.52 -4.20
CA ILE A 48 -1.26 20.47 -5.18
C ILE A 48 -0.81 20.95 -6.57
N ASP A 49 0.07 21.94 -6.66
CA ASP A 49 0.51 22.52 -7.93
C ASP A 49 1.43 21.54 -8.66
N GLN A 50 2.27 20.82 -7.92
CA GLN A 50 3.06 19.71 -8.47
C GLN A 50 2.16 18.61 -9.05
N PHE A 51 1.03 18.32 -8.40
CA PHE A 51 0.10 17.29 -8.87
C PHE A 51 -0.63 17.75 -10.13
N LEU A 52 -1.03 19.02 -10.20
CA LEU A 52 -1.65 19.60 -11.39
C LEU A 52 -0.67 19.71 -12.57
N SER A 53 0.60 20.00 -12.31
CA SER A 53 1.66 19.96 -13.32
C SER A 53 1.84 18.56 -13.90
N LEU A 54 1.86 17.53 -13.04
CA LEU A 54 1.88 16.13 -13.48
C LEU A 54 0.67 15.78 -14.36
N GLU A 55 -0.53 16.18 -13.95
CA GLU A 55 -1.75 15.99 -14.74
C GLU A 55 -1.66 16.68 -16.11
N GLY A 56 -1.14 17.91 -16.17
CA GLY A 56 -0.88 18.63 -17.43
C GLY A 56 0.09 17.88 -18.35
N ARG A 57 1.20 17.37 -17.79
CA ARG A 57 2.18 16.55 -18.52
C ARG A 57 1.57 15.24 -19.04
N LEU A 58 0.72 14.58 -18.24
CA LEU A 58 0.02 13.36 -18.64
C LEU A 58 -0.99 13.57 -19.76
N ALA A 59 -1.58 14.77 -19.84
CA ALA A 59 -2.49 15.15 -20.92
C ALA A 59 -1.73 15.49 -22.21
N ALA A 60 -0.55 16.11 -22.10
CA ALA A 60 0.27 16.51 -23.25
C ALA A 60 0.99 15.31 -23.89
N ASP A 61 1.63 14.44 -23.08
CA ASP A 61 2.58 13.45 -23.58
C ASP A 61 2.15 12.01 -23.27
N GLY A 62 1.78 11.26 -24.31
CA GLY A 62 1.44 9.84 -24.20
C GLY A 62 2.61 8.96 -23.72
N ASN A 63 3.85 9.35 -24.00
CA ASN A 63 5.05 8.62 -23.57
C ASN A 63 5.22 8.70 -22.04
N ILE A 64 5.02 9.87 -21.44
CA ILE A 64 5.06 10.06 -19.98
C ILE A 64 4.00 9.17 -19.32
N LYS A 65 2.81 9.10 -19.91
CA LYS A 65 1.73 8.22 -19.44
C LYS A 65 2.14 6.74 -19.44
N LEU A 66 2.78 6.27 -20.50
CA LEU A 66 3.25 4.88 -20.61
C LEU A 66 4.36 4.57 -19.59
N LYS A 67 5.33 5.48 -19.42
CA LYS A 67 6.37 5.38 -18.39
C LYS A 67 5.78 5.26 -17.00
N LEU A 68 4.84 6.15 -16.67
CA LEU A 68 4.18 6.15 -15.37
C LEU A 68 3.43 4.83 -15.12
N ILE A 69 2.73 4.30 -16.13
CA ILE A 69 2.06 3.00 -16.04
C ILE A 69 3.08 1.88 -15.77
N GLN A 70 4.23 1.88 -16.44
CA GLN A 70 5.27 0.86 -16.29
C GLN A 70 5.88 0.89 -14.89
N GLN A 71 6.22 2.08 -14.39
CA GLN A 71 6.78 2.22 -13.04
C GLN A 71 5.77 1.83 -11.96
N LEU A 72 4.50 2.26 -12.08
CA LEU A 72 3.45 1.87 -11.13
C LEU A 72 3.17 0.37 -11.16
N ALA A 73 3.18 -0.25 -12.34
CA ALA A 73 3.06 -1.70 -12.47
C ALA A 73 4.21 -2.43 -11.75
N GLY A 74 5.41 -1.85 -11.71
CA GLY A 74 6.56 -2.39 -10.97
C GLY A 74 6.35 -2.53 -9.45
N LEU A 75 5.44 -1.75 -8.84
CA LEU A 75 5.17 -1.84 -7.39
C LEU A 75 4.49 -3.15 -6.98
N GLY A 76 3.66 -3.70 -7.88
CA GLY A 76 2.88 -4.92 -7.62
C GLY A 76 2.01 -4.85 -6.36
N GLY A 77 1.67 -6.03 -5.84
CA GLY A 77 0.90 -6.23 -4.61
C GLY A 77 0.37 -7.65 -4.53
N SER A 78 -0.04 -8.09 -3.34
CA SER A 78 -0.63 -9.43 -3.18
C SER A 78 -2.03 -9.54 -3.79
N THR A 79 -2.76 -8.42 -3.85
CA THR A 79 -4.10 -8.32 -4.45
C THR A 79 -4.20 -7.03 -5.27
N PHE A 80 -5.13 -6.98 -6.22
CA PHE A 80 -5.38 -5.77 -7.03
C PHE A 80 -5.66 -4.54 -6.15
N GLY A 81 -6.39 -4.73 -5.04
CA GLY A 81 -6.70 -3.65 -4.10
C GLY A 81 -5.50 -3.20 -3.29
N ALA A 82 -4.60 -4.10 -2.91
CA ALA A 82 -3.33 -3.72 -2.27
C ALA A 82 -2.43 -2.96 -3.25
N ALA A 83 -2.32 -3.43 -4.50
CA ALA A 83 -1.55 -2.77 -5.54
C ALA A 83 -2.06 -1.34 -5.82
N ALA A 84 -3.38 -1.19 -6.03
CA ALA A 84 -3.99 0.12 -6.26
C ALA A 84 -3.73 1.10 -5.11
N ARG A 85 -3.80 0.65 -3.85
CA ARG A 85 -3.50 1.50 -2.69
C ARG A 85 -2.03 1.93 -2.63
N ARG A 86 -1.10 1.00 -2.91
CA ARG A 86 0.34 1.32 -2.96
C ARG A 86 0.66 2.33 -4.07
N MET A 87 0.03 2.18 -5.23
CA MET A 87 0.15 3.14 -6.34
C MET A 87 -0.39 4.52 -5.93
N LEU A 88 -1.56 4.58 -5.29
CA LEU A 88 -2.13 5.85 -4.78
C LEU A 88 -1.23 6.53 -3.75
N GLU A 89 -0.70 5.77 -2.79
CA GLU A 89 0.19 6.29 -1.73
C GLU A 89 1.54 6.79 -2.28
N LEU A 90 1.96 6.27 -3.43
CA LEU A 90 3.15 6.76 -4.13
C LEU A 90 2.89 8.00 -4.97
N LEU A 91 1.69 8.16 -5.54
CA LEU A 91 1.35 9.30 -6.39
C LEU A 91 0.89 10.51 -5.58
N LEU A 92 0.12 10.28 -4.52
CA LEU A 92 -0.60 11.32 -3.80
C LEU A 92 -0.18 11.31 -2.34
N SER A 93 0.30 12.46 -1.85
CA SER A 93 0.34 12.69 -0.41
C SER A 93 -1.08 12.76 0.16
N LEU A 94 -1.21 12.47 1.46
CA LEU A 94 -2.49 12.57 2.15
C LEU A 94 -3.03 14.01 2.16
N GLU A 95 -2.14 15.02 2.21
CA GLU A 95 -2.49 16.43 2.12
C GLU A 95 -3.19 16.77 0.79
N VAL A 96 -2.66 16.26 -0.32
CA VAL A 96 -3.28 16.41 -1.66
C VAL A 96 -4.57 15.59 -1.74
N ALA A 97 -4.56 14.34 -1.29
CA ALA A 97 -5.70 13.43 -1.40
C ALA A 97 -6.98 13.96 -0.73
N VAL A 98 -6.87 14.70 0.37
CA VAL A 98 -8.03 15.26 1.09
C VAL A 98 -8.78 16.32 0.29
N GLN A 99 -8.11 16.98 -0.66
CA GLN A 99 -8.70 18.00 -1.54
C GLN A 99 -9.55 17.41 -2.66
N PHE A 100 -9.44 16.09 -2.89
CA PHE A 100 -10.18 15.38 -3.92
C PHE A 100 -11.32 14.55 -3.34
N SER A 101 -12.32 14.32 -4.18
CA SER A 101 -13.31 13.27 -3.99
C SER A 101 -13.62 12.66 -5.35
N TRP A 102 -14.20 11.45 -5.35
CA TRP A 102 -14.48 10.77 -6.61
C TRP A 102 -15.31 11.63 -7.57
N ALA A 103 -16.46 12.13 -7.11
CA ALA A 103 -17.41 12.90 -7.93
C ALA A 103 -17.39 14.42 -7.68
N GLY A 104 -16.49 14.93 -6.83
CA GLY A 104 -16.43 16.36 -6.48
C GLY A 104 -17.46 16.79 -5.42
N GLN A 105 -17.82 15.89 -4.50
CA GLN A 105 -18.79 16.19 -3.45
C GLN A 105 -18.24 17.23 -2.46
N LYS A 106 -19.12 18.05 -1.91
CA LYS A 106 -18.80 19.07 -0.88
C LYS A 106 -17.74 20.09 -1.34
N GLY A 107 -17.76 20.48 -2.61
CA GLY A 107 -16.85 21.48 -3.16
C GLY A 107 -15.42 20.99 -3.41
N LYS A 108 -15.16 19.69 -3.25
CA LYS A 108 -13.86 19.07 -3.54
C LYS A 108 -13.66 18.90 -5.05
N ARG A 109 -12.40 18.78 -5.48
CA ARG A 109 -12.07 18.50 -6.89
C ARG A 109 -12.47 17.07 -7.26
N LYS A 110 -12.83 16.86 -8.53
CA LYS A 110 -13.20 15.54 -9.08
C LYS A 110 -11.94 14.74 -9.38
N PHE A 111 -11.89 13.52 -8.86
CA PHE A 111 -10.78 12.60 -9.13
C PHE A 111 -11.02 11.75 -10.38
N VAL A 112 -12.29 11.48 -10.72
CA VAL A 112 -12.66 10.62 -11.85
C VAL A 112 -12.20 11.16 -13.21
N ASP A 113 -12.14 12.48 -13.37
CA ASP A 113 -11.81 13.14 -14.63
C ASP A 113 -10.29 13.24 -14.87
N LEU A 114 -9.47 12.85 -13.87
CA LEU A 114 -8.02 12.98 -13.92
C LEU A 114 -7.36 11.87 -14.73
N GLY A 115 -6.28 12.21 -15.44
CA GLY A 115 -5.47 11.28 -16.23
C GLY A 115 -4.82 10.20 -15.36
N VAL A 116 -4.44 10.53 -14.13
CA VAL A 116 -3.92 9.59 -13.13
C VAL A 116 -4.88 8.43 -12.88
N THR A 117 -6.19 8.64 -12.90
CA THR A 117 -7.16 7.55 -12.69
C THR A 117 -7.03 6.48 -13.78
N ASP A 118 -6.90 6.88 -15.04
CA ASP A 118 -6.68 5.95 -16.15
C ASP A 118 -5.32 5.23 -16.05
N VAL A 119 -4.28 5.96 -15.62
CA VAL A 119 -2.94 5.39 -15.41
C VAL A 119 -2.97 4.29 -14.34
N ILE A 120 -3.60 4.54 -13.20
CA ILE A 120 -3.73 3.55 -12.12
C ILE A 120 -4.51 2.32 -12.62
N CYS A 121 -5.64 2.52 -13.30
CA CYS A 121 -6.42 1.40 -13.83
C CYS A 121 -5.60 0.53 -14.79
N LYS A 122 -4.82 1.15 -15.69
CA LYS A 122 -3.94 0.43 -16.63
C LYS A 122 -2.79 -0.28 -15.93
N ALA A 123 -2.16 0.37 -14.95
CA ALA A 123 -1.07 -0.22 -14.17
C ALA A 123 -1.53 -1.44 -13.37
N VAL A 124 -2.70 -1.38 -12.72
CA VAL A 124 -3.27 -2.52 -12.00
C VAL A 124 -3.61 -3.67 -12.94
N ARG A 125 -4.27 -3.39 -14.09
CA ARG A 125 -4.64 -4.43 -15.06
C ARG A 125 -3.44 -5.11 -15.72
N ARG A 126 -2.27 -4.46 -15.74
CA ARG A 126 -1.03 -5.07 -16.22
C ARG A 126 -0.58 -6.23 -15.33
N ASN A 127 -0.83 -6.13 -14.02
CA ASN A 127 -0.50 -7.18 -13.03
C ASN A 127 -1.69 -8.12 -12.76
N PHE A 128 -2.91 -7.62 -12.89
CA PHE A 128 -4.15 -8.33 -12.61
C PHE A 128 -5.14 -8.20 -13.79
N PRO A 129 -4.94 -8.97 -14.88
CA PRO A 129 -5.69 -8.80 -16.13
C PRO A 129 -7.20 -9.03 -15.98
N GLU A 130 -7.61 -9.93 -15.08
CA GLU A 130 -9.01 -10.29 -14.81
C GLU A 130 -9.79 -9.20 -14.03
N THR A 131 -9.10 -8.17 -13.52
CA THR A 131 -9.76 -7.16 -12.68
C THR A 131 -10.57 -6.19 -13.52
N LYS A 132 -11.85 -5.99 -13.16
CA LYS A 132 -12.72 -5.03 -13.83
C LYS A 132 -12.35 -3.61 -13.40
N LYS A 133 -12.56 -2.66 -14.31
CA LYS A 133 -12.33 -1.23 -14.02
C LYS A 133 -13.11 -0.76 -12.78
N ASN A 134 -14.38 -1.14 -12.67
CA ASN A 134 -15.26 -0.76 -11.57
C ASN A 134 -14.73 -1.19 -10.19
N ASP A 135 -14.06 -2.34 -10.10
CA ASP A 135 -13.50 -2.83 -8.84
C ASP A 135 -12.31 -1.95 -8.39
N ILE A 136 -11.47 -1.55 -9.35
CA ILE A 136 -10.35 -0.63 -9.11
C ILE A 136 -10.88 0.74 -8.68
N GLU A 137 -11.91 1.26 -9.37
CA GLU A 137 -12.55 2.51 -8.99
C GLU A 137 -13.14 2.47 -7.58
N CYS A 138 -13.74 1.33 -7.18
CA CYS A 138 -14.25 1.13 -5.83
C CYS A 138 -13.13 1.27 -4.79
N VAL A 139 -11.97 0.67 -5.04
CA VAL A 139 -10.79 0.80 -4.16
C VAL A 139 -10.32 2.25 -4.05
N ILE A 140 -10.25 2.97 -5.18
CA ILE A 140 -9.85 4.39 -5.21
C ILE A 140 -10.85 5.24 -4.41
N LYS A 141 -12.16 5.05 -4.62
CA LYS A 141 -13.23 5.75 -3.88
C LYS A 141 -13.09 5.57 -2.38
N VAL A 142 -12.93 4.32 -1.93
CA VAL A 142 -12.77 3.99 -0.51
C VAL A 142 -11.49 4.63 0.04
N TRP A 143 -10.38 4.56 -0.68
CA TRP A 143 -9.12 5.15 -0.24
C TRP A 143 -9.23 6.68 -0.06
N LEU A 144 -9.82 7.39 -1.03
CA LEU A 144 -10.05 8.84 -0.95
C LEU A 144 -10.99 9.21 0.22
N ARG A 145 -12.02 8.39 0.49
CA ARG A 145 -12.93 8.61 1.62
C ARG A 145 -12.18 8.59 2.95
N HIS A 146 -11.23 7.69 3.12
CA HIS A 146 -10.45 7.55 4.35
C HIS A 146 -9.20 8.46 4.39
N ALA A 147 -8.88 9.20 3.33
CA ALA A 147 -7.69 10.06 3.29
C ALA A 147 -7.67 11.10 4.44
N GLY A 148 -8.82 11.72 4.75
CA GLY A 148 -8.92 12.71 5.84
C GLY A 148 -8.70 12.11 7.22
N GLU A 149 -9.27 10.93 7.47
CA GLU A 149 -9.07 10.18 8.71
C GLU A 149 -7.61 9.76 8.88
N LYS A 150 -7.00 9.24 7.80
CA LYS A 150 -5.57 8.88 7.77
C LYS A 150 -4.68 10.10 8.07
N LEU A 151 -4.99 11.26 7.50
CA LEU A 151 -4.23 12.49 7.72
C LEU A 151 -4.31 12.96 9.18
N GLN A 152 -5.52 12.97 9.76
CA GLN A 152 -5.73 13.28 11.18
C GLN A 152 -4.89 12.35 12.07
N LYS A 153 -4.93 11.04 11.81
CA LYS A 153 -4.17 10.04 12.57
C LYS A 153 -2.67 10.23 12.42
N GLN A 154 -2.19 10.60 11.23
CA GLN A 154 -0.78 10.91 11.00
C GLN A 154 -0.32 12.11 11.83
N ARG A 155 -1.09 13.21 11.82
CA ARG A 155 -0.78 14.42 12.59
C ARG A 155 -0.76 14.16 14.11
N LEU A 156 -1.70 13.38 14.62
CA LEU A 156 -1.73 12.98 16.03
C LEU A 156 -0.52 12.13 16.44
N ARG A 157 -0.02 11.27 15.53
CA ARG A 157 1.18 10.46 15.78
C ARG A 157 2.44 11.33 15.84
N THR A 158 2.59 12.27 14.91
CA THR A 158 3.74 13.19 14.89
C THR A 158 3.79 14.10 16.11
N SER A 159 2.63 14.54 16.64
CA SER A 159 2.59 15.36 17.86
C SER A 159 2.96 14.60 19.14
N ARG A 160 2.79 13.28 19.19
CA ARG A 160 3.14 12.46 20.37
C ARG A 160 4.64 12.18 20.48
N THR A 161 5.37 12.17 19.37
CA THR A 161 6.80 11.85 19.32
C THR A 161 7.72 13.01 19.74
N HIS A 162 7.20 14.22 19.99
CA HIS A 162 7.99 15.40 20.38
C HIS A 162 7.97 15.70 21.90
N HIS A 163 7.52 14.77 22.76
CA HIS A 163 7.39 15.01 24.21
C HIS A 163 8.31 14.17 25.11
N GLU A 164 9.34 13.51 24.55
CA GLU A 164 10.28 12.67 25.34
C GLU A 164 11.77 13.06 25.23
N ASP A 165 12.15 14.14 24.53
CA ASP A 165 13.57 14.52 24.33
C ASP A 165 13.98 15.90 24.88
N GLU A 166 13.16 16.59 25.68
CA GLU A 166 13.62 17.74 26.48
C GLU A 166 13.46 17.47 27.96
N GLN A 167 14.53 16.94 28.55
CA GLN A 167 14.78 16.97 29.98
C GLN A 167 15.36 18.35 30.30
N PRO A 168 14.63 19.28 30.92
CA PRO A 168 15.24 20.51 31.41
C PRO A 168 16.15 20.18 32.59
N ASP A 169 17.36 20.72 32.55
CA ASP A 169 18.37 20.64 33.61
C ASP A 169 17.74 20.83 34.99
N ASN A 170 17.70 19.76 35.79
CA ASN A 170 17.26 19.82 37.17
C ASN A 170 18.39 20.44 38.03
N PRO A 171 18.25 21.66 38.59
CA PRO A 171 19.32 22.32 39.33
C PRO A 171 19.45 21.83 40.78
N PHE A 172 18.74 20.77 41.17
CA PHE A 172 18.67 20.33 42.56
C PHE A 172 19.64 19.17 42.85
N ILE A 173 20.95 19.42 42.71
CA ILE A 173 21.97 18.65 43.46
C ILE A 173 22.98 19.66 43.99
N ALA A 174 22.60 20.34 45.07
CA ALA A 174 23.55 20.84 46.03
C ALA A 174 23.16 20.22 47.38
N GLU A 175 24.17 19.67 48.06
CA GLU A 175 24.19 19.43 49.50
C GLU A 175 23.54 18.12 49.99
N LEU A 176 24.37 17.08 50.17
CA LEU A 176 24.65 16.54 51.50
C LEU A 176 25.77 15.47 51.46
N SER A 177 26.81 15.81 52.20
CA SER A 177 27.98 15.04 52.59
C SER A 177 27.63 13.66 53.17
N ILE A 178 28.21 12.58 52.61
CA ILE A 178 28.48 11.35 53.35
C ILE A 178 29.92 10.91 53.00
N PRO A 179 30.86 10.93 53.97
CA PRO A 179 32.20 10.39 53.79
C PRO A 179 32.17 8.85 53.88
N GLY A 180 32.89 8.18 53.00
CA GLY A 180 33.04 6.73 53.00
C GLY A 180 33.78 6.19 54.23
N PRO A 181 33.64 4.89 54.51
CA PRO A 181 34.83 4.03 54.53
C PRO A 181 34.55 2.63 53.93
N SER A 182 35.41 2.15 53.03
CA SER A 182 36.53 1.24 53.30
C SER A 182 36.13 -0.21 53.62
N HIS A 183 36.51 -1.08 52.68
CA HIS A 183 36.92 -2.49 52.81
C HIS A 183 37.21 -2.97 54.24
N MET A 184 36.68 -4.15 54.63
CA MET A 184 37.25 -5.20 55.53
C MET A 184 36.26 -5.79 56.56
N ALA A 185 36.06 -7.11 56.49
CA ALA A 185 35.68 -8.08 57.56
C ALA A 185 34.31 -7.86 58.28
N TYR A 186 33.60 -8.82 58.87
CA TYR A 186 33.89 -9.99 59.73
C TYR A 186 32.70 -10.99 59.61
N GLU A 187 32.86 -12.34 59.56
CA GLU A 187 32.84 -13.29 60.72
C GLU A 187 31.66 -13.05 61.69
N GLU A 188 30.83 -13.98 62.18
CA GLU A 188 30.85 -15.44 62.45
C GLU A 188 29.40 -15.90 62.81
N LEU A 189 29.11 -17.20 62.64
CA LEU A 189 28.29 -18.15 63.47
C LEU A 189 26.98 -17.68 64.14
N GLY A 190 25.84 -18.37 64.14
CA GLY A 190 25.54 -19.80 64.24
C GLY A 190 24.41 -20.00 65.28
N GLU A 191 23.51 -20.97 65.04
CA GLU A 191 22.41 -21.45 65.92
C GLU A 191 21.18 -20.52 66.08
N VAL A 192 19.92 -20.95 65.93
CA VAL A 192 19.27 -22.09 66.62
C VAL A 192 18.22 -22.77 65.72
N GLN A 193 18.20 -24.10 65.81
CA GLN A 193 17.30 -25.07 65.20
C GLN A 193 15.85 -24.93 65.68
N SER A 194 14.89 -25.44 64.88
CA SER A 194 13.92 -26.47 65.30
C SER A 194 12.53 -26.29 64.65
N LEU A 195 12.31 -26.98 63.53
CA LEU A 195 11.33 -28.08 63.47
C LEU A 195 11.38 -28.74 62.09
N HIS A 196 12.29 -29.71 62.02
CA HIS A 196 12.17 -30.89 61.18
C HIS A 196 10.80 -31.53 61.40
N LYS A 197 10.07 -31.86 60.32
CA LYS A 197 9.69 -33.25 59.98
C LYS A 197 8.55 -33.33 58.94
N GLN A 198 8.98 -33.68 57.72
CA GLN A 198 8.40 -34.69 56.82
C GLN A 198 6.88 -34.70 56.56
N LEU A 199 6.52 -34.62 55.28
CA LEU A 199 5.88 -35.75 54.59
C LEU A 199 6.18 -35.66 53.08
N GLN A 200 6.69 -36.77 52.55
CA GLN A 200 7.00 -37.05 51.14
C GLN A 200 5.70 -37.35 50.36
N PHE A 201 5.76 -37.26 49.02
CA PHE A 201 5.30 -38.23 48.01
C PHE A 201 5.21 -37.47 46.66
N SER A 202 6.22 -37.57 45.79
CA SER A 202 6.38 -38.55 44.71
C SER A 202 5.60 -38.19 43.43
N ASP A 203 6.39 -37.99 42.36
CA ASP A 203 6.01 -37.91 40.95
C ASP A 203 4.89 -38.87 40.55
N HIS A 204 3.98 -38.45 39.67
CA HIS A 204 3.29 -39.29 38.70
C HIS A 204 2.95 -38.51 37.40
N PRO A 205 2.78 -39.20 36.26
CA PRO A 205 3.27 -38.74 34.96
C PRO A 205 2.22 -38.18 33.99
N ARG A 206 2.75 -37.62 32.89
CA ARG A 206 2.09 -37.15 31.67
C ARG A 206 1.34 -38.27 30.94
N ALA A 207 0.08 -38.01 30.55
CA ALA A 207 -0.67 -38.83 29.60
C ALA A 207 -1.17 -37.97 28.41
N PRO A 208 -1.12 -38.49 27.17
CA PRO A 208 -1.70 -37.85 25.98
C PRO A 208 -3.11 -38.39 25.70
N SER A 209 -3.98 -37.56 25.14
CA SER A 209 -5.27 -37.98 24.59
C SER A 209 -5.39 -37.48 23.16
N SER A 210 -5.24 -38.43 22.23
CA SER A 210 -5.87 -38.41 20.92
C SER A 210 -7.25 -39.05 21.07
N LYS A 211 -8.27 -38.57 20.33
CA LYS A 211 -9.24 -39.38 19.57
C LYS A 211 -10.31 -38.51 18.89
N GLU A 212 -10.42 -38.74 17.58
CA GLU A 212 -11.66 -38.88 16.79
C GLU A 212 -12.56 -37.64 16.50
N GLY A 213 -12.44 -37.15 15.26
CA GLY A 213 -13.51 -37.37 14.27
C GLY A 213 -14.51 -36.23 14.03
N ARG A 214 -14.32 -35.51 12.89
CA ARG A 214 -15.39 -35.40 11.89
C ARG A 214 -14.88 -34.96 10.52
N PHE A 215 -15.06 -35.87 9.57
CA PHE A 215 -14.98 -35.69 8.14
C PHE A 215 -16.38 -35.27 7.67
N CYS A 216 -16.51 -34.15 6.95
CA CYS A 216 -17.68 -33.88 6.10
C CYS A 216 -17.19 -33.34 4.75
N VAL A 217 -17.35 -34.18 3.75
CA VAL A 217 -17.26 -33.91 2.31
C VAL A 217 -18.57 -33.29 1.82
N GLY A 218 -18.46 -32.34 0.89
CA GLY A 218 -19.40 -32.13 -0.22
C GLY A 218 -20.71 -31.40 0.06
N GLY A 219 -20.96 -30.32 -0.68
CA GLY A 219 -22.27 -29.66 -0.72
C GLY A 219 -22.26 -28.40 -1.60
N THR A 220 -22.34 -28.59 -2.91
CA THR A 220 -22.73 -27.56 -3.87
C THR A 220 -24.15 -27.08 -3.61
N THR A 221 -24.36 -25.78 -3.42
CA THR A 221 -25.59 -25.10 -3.86
C THR A 221 -25.30 -23.66 -4.30
N SER A 222 -25.75 -23.39 -5.51
CA SER A 222 -26.01 -22.07 -6.08
C SER A 222 -26.79 -21.20 -5.10
N GLY A 223 -26.33 -19.96 -4.89
CA GLY A 223 -27.01 -18.97 -4.07
C GLY A 223 -27.03 -17.64 -4.81
N ASP A 224 -28.11 -17.46 -5.57
CA ASP A 224 -28.49 -16.23 -6.25
C ASP A 224 -28.44 -15.03 -5.29
N TYR A 225 -27.51 -14.10 -5.54
CA TYR A 225 -27.49 -12.80 -4.86
C TYR A 225 -28.42 -11.85 -5.61
N ASN A 226 -29.72 -12.06 -5.44
CA ASN A 226 -30.76 -11.13 -5.88
C ASN A 226 -31.76 -10.93 -4.74
N ASP A 227 -31.37 -10.10 -3.77
CA ASP A 227 -32.25 -9.60 -2.71
C ASP A 227 -32.53 -8.09 -2.94
N PRO A 228 -33.79 -7.69 -3.23
CA PRO A 228 -34.17 -6.31 -3.42
C PRO A 228 -34.69 -5.65 -2.13
N ALA A 229 -33.96 -5.74 -1.01
CA ALA A 229 -34.36 -5.14 0.27
C ALA A 229 -34.00 -3.64 0.48
N TRP A 230 -33.66 -2.89 -0.58
CA TRP A 230 -33.37 -1.44 -0.46
C TRP A 230 -34.47 -0.49 -0.97
N ARG A 231 -35.60 -1.02 -1.45
CA ARG A 231 -36.70 -0.22 -2.03
C ARG A 231 -37.81 0.19 -1.06
N GLN A 232 -37.49 0.59 0.18
CA GLN A 232 -38.44 1.29 1.05
C GLN A 232 -37.76 2.39 1.87
N LEU A 233 -37.36 3.47 1.20
CA LEU A 233 -37.27 4.79 1.82
C LEU A 233 -37.93 5.79 0.87
N VAL A 234 -39.20 6.06 1.15
CA VAL A 234 -39.99 7.14 0.54
C VAL A 234 -39.37 8.46 1.02
N PHE A 235 -38.69 9.17 0.13
CA PHE A 235 -38.32 10.57 0.35
C PHE A 235 -39.51 11.47 -0.05
N PRO A 236 -39.90 12.46 0.77
CA PRO A 236 -40.94 13.40 0.41
C PRO A 236 -40.49 14.31 -0.74
N ALA A 237 -41.40 14.56 -1.67
CA ALA A 237 -41.18 15.43 -2.83
C ALA A 237 -40.94 16.90 -2.41
N PRO A 238 -40.14 17.67 -3.17
CA PRO A 238 -39.92 19.08 -2.89
C PRO A 238 -41.16 19.92 -3.24
N VAL A 239 -41.55 20.80 -2.31
CA VAL A 239 -42.64 21.76 -2.46
C VAL A 239 -42.27 22.84 -3.48
N PRO A 240 -43.08 23.12 -4.51
CA PRO A 240 -42.83 24.22 -5.44
C PRO A 240 -43.12 25.58 -4.77
N LYS A 241 -42.14 26.49 -4.80
CA LYS A 241 -42.31 27.90 -4.41
C LYS A 241 -42.79 28.71 -5.61
N GLY A 242 -43.87 29.47 -5.41
CA GLY A 242 -44.15 30.70 -6.14
C GLY A 242 -45.31 30.66 -7.13
N ALA A 243 -46.45 31.23 -6.71
CA ALA A 243 -47.39 31.91 -7.59
C ALA A 243 -47.78 33.26 -6.94
N PRO A 244 -47.88 34.35 -7.71
CA PRO A 244 -48.12 35.69 -7.18
C PRO A 244 -49.60 35.93 -6.85
N ALA A 245 -49.84 36.80 -5.86
CA ALA A 245 -51.14 37.30 -5.51
C ALA A 245 -51.69 38.24 -6.59
N VAL A 246 -52.92 37.98 -7.02
CA VAL A 246 -53.85 38.94 -7.64
C VAL A 246 -55.19 38.78 -6.94
#